data_AF-A0A8J6VZT4-F1
#
_entry.id   AF-A0A8J6VZT4-F1
#
_cell.length_a   1.000
_cell.length_b   1.000
_cell.length_c   1.000
_cell.angle_alpha   90.00
_cell.angle_beta   90.00
_cell.angle_gamma   90.00
#
_symmetry.space_group_name_H-M   'P 1'
#
loop_
_entity.id
_entity.type
_entity.pdbx_description
1 polymer ?
#
loop_
_entity_poly.entity_id
_entity_poly.type
_entity_poly.pdbx_seq_one_letter_code
_entity_poly.pdbx_strand_id
1 'polypeptide(L)'
;MIYPRLRRYCLAASVALSTALMVGGSAIKAAAIPDDIFTPHLAKISQGLPPNLVMRLPSQIRLSGPGDRDFIDELIVKVFPSQSPPGMTVGLFTCDISPQPCLIGSFSVDSKDSESAQMELKKHQAAAAPIKLAEGVRGYFLPGPSLKPASRFSSVIWEQNGLVYTVSFFSGERQNILNMAYSMVNNPPINRVVTRQTMAR
;
A
#
# COMPACT_ATOMS: atom_id res chain seq x y z
N MET A 1 32.13 -48.39 2.00
CA MET A 1 30.82 -48.88 1.49
C MET A 1 30.59 -48.26 0.12
N ILE A 2 30.61 -49.10 -0.90
CA ILE A 2 30.64 -48.76 -2.34
C ILE A 2 29.27 -49.14 -2.90
N TYR A 3 28.51 -48.18 -3.43
CA TYR A 3 27.27 -48.47 -4.17
C TYR A 3 27.54 -48.38 -5.69
N PRO A 4 27.17 -49.40 -6.48
CA PRO A 4 27.39 -49.39 -7.92
C PRO A 4 26.27 -48.64 -8.66
N ARG A 5 26.70 -47.93 -9.71
CA ARG A 5 25.86 -47.37 -10.78
C ARG A 5 25.09 -48.49 -11.48
N LEU A 6 23.79 -48.30 -11.67
CA LEU A 6 23.00 -49.05 -12.65
C LEU A 6 22.35 -48.08 -13.65
N ARG A 7 22.91 -48.15 -14.85
CA ARG A 7 22.48 -47.51 -16.10
C ARG A 7 21.48 -48.48 -16.74
N ARG A 8 20.24 -48.05 -17.01
CA ARG A 8 19.35 -48.73 -17.96
C ARG A 8 18.62 -47.70 -18.81
N TYR A 9 18.88 -47.82 -20.10
CA TYR A 9 18.19 -47.16 -21.20
C TYR A 9 16.84 -47.85 -21.43
N CYS A 10 15.77 -47.09 -21.62
CA CYS A 10 14.60 -47.52 -22.37
C CYS A 10 14.20 -46.39 -23.32
N LEU A 11 14.53 -46.58 -24.60
CA LEU A 11 13.93 -45.92 -25.74
C LEU A 11 12.52 -46.48 -25.91
N ALA A 12 11.50 -45.63 -25.81
CA ALA A 12 10.18 -45.89 -26.38
C ALA A 12 9.69 -44.59 -26.99
N ALA A 13 9.68 -44.56 -28.32
CA ALA A 13 9.12 -43.49 -29.13
C ALA A 13 7.59 -43.51 -28.97
N SER A 14 7.00 -42.35 -28.72
CA SER A 14 5.57 -42.11 -28.87
C SER A 14 5.40 -40.69 -29.39
N VAL A 15 5.14 -40.59 -30.70
CA VAL A 15 4.77 -39.33 -31.36
C VAL A 15 3.33 -39.05 -31.00
N ALA A 16 3.12 -38.24 -29.96
CA ALA A 16 1.81 -37.71 -29.62
C ALA A 16 1.65 -36.34 -30.31
N LEU A 17 0.63 -36.25 -31.15
CA LEU A 17 0.26 -35.08 -31.94
C LEU A 17 -0.30 -34.00 -31.00
N SER A 18 0.55 -33.05 -30.58
CA SER A 18 0.14 -31.93 -29.72
C SER A 18 -0.63 -30.89 -30.53
N THR A 19 -1.96 -30.93 -30.44
CA THR A 19 -2.85 -29.87 -30.91
C THR A 19 -2.62 -28.60 -30.08
N ALA A 20 -1.99 -27.60 -30.70
CA ALA A 20 -1.77 -26.29 -30.10
C ALA A 20 -3.08 -25.49 -30.08
N LEU A 21 -3.87 -25.62 -29.01
CA LEU A 21 -4.96 -24.71 -28.67
C LEU A 21 -4.36 -23.41 -28.12
N MET A 22 -4.10 -22.45 -29.02
CA MET A 22 -3.83 -21.06 -28.67
C MET A 22 -5.13 -20.41 -28.16
N VAL A 23 -5.50 -20.67 -26.91
CA VAL A 23 -6.54 -19.89 -26.23
C VAL A 23 -5.95 -18.51 -25.95
N GLY A 24 -6.30 -17.54 -26.81
CA GLY A 24 -6.02 -16.12 -26.61
C GLY A 24 -6.82 -15.60 -25.41
N GLY A 25 -6.38 -15.94 -24.21
CA GLY A 25 -6.91 -15.39 -22.97
C GLY A 25 -6.55 -13.92 -22.90
N SER A 26 -7.52 -13.05 -23.19
CA SER A 26 -7.42 -11.65 -22.80
C SER A 26 -7.38 -11.62 -21.28
N ALA A 27 -6.19 -11.48 -20.70
CA ALA A 27 -6.03 -11.26 -19.28
C ALA A 27 -6.70 -9.94 -18.93
N ILE A 28 -7.95 -10.01 -18.47
CA ILE A 28 -8.63 -8.88 -17.85
C ILE A 28 -7.77 -8.50 -16.66
N LYS A 29 -7.05 -7.38 -16.76
CA LYS A 29 -6.35 -6.79 -15.62
C LYS A 29 -7.43 -6.41 -14.63
N ALA A 30 -7.70 -7.29 -13.67
CA ALA A 30 -8.51 -6.97 -12.51
C ALA A 30 -7.83 -5.77 -11.83
N ALA A 31 -8.41 -4.59 -11.98
CA ALA A 31 -7.98 -3.43 -11.22
C ALA A 31 -8.40 -3.72 -9.78
N ALA A 32 -7.42 -3.93 -8.89
CA ALA A 32 -7.74 -4.07 -7.48
C ALA A 32 -8.41 -2.77 -7.02
N ILE A 33 -9.64 -2.89 -6.54
CA ILE A 33 -10.40 -1.77 -6.01
C ILE A 33 -9.91 -1.55 -4.57
N PRO A 34 -9.65 -0.29 -4.15
CA PRO A 34 -9.41 0.02 -2.73
C PRO A 34 -10.54 -0.50 -1.84
N ASP A 35 -10.28 -0.63 -0.54
CA ASP A 35 -11.33 -0.97 0.43
C ASP A 35 -12.58 -0.07 0.27
N ASP A 36 -13.76 -0.65 0.46
CA ASP A 36 -15.06 -0.02 0.20
C ASP A 36 -15.23 1.29 0.98
N ILE A 37 -14.61 1.43 2.16
CA ILE A 37 -14.63 2.66 2.95
C ILE A 37 -14.10 3.88 2.17
N PHE A 38 -13.21 3.66 1.20
CA PHE A 38 -12.63 4.74 0.40
C PHE A 38 -13.46 5.13 -0.81
N THR A 39 -14.39 4.27 -1.25
CA THR A 39 -15.18 4.48 -2.47
C THR A 39 -15.89 5.84 -2.51
N PRO A 40 -16.56 6.30 -1.44
CA PRO A 40 -17.19 7.63 -1.41
C PRO A 40 -16.20 8.80 -1.52
N HIS A 41 -14.92 8.55 -1.26
CA HIS A 41 -13.89 9.57 -1.16
C HIS A 41 -12.90 9.57 -2.32
N LEU A 42 -12.95 8.60 -3.24
CA LEU A 42 -11.99 8.47 -4.34
C LEU A 42 -11.92 9.74 -5.22
N ALA A 43 -13.06 10.39 -5.48
CA ALA A 43 -13.09 11.64 -6.23
C ALA A 43 -12.33 12.77 -5.49
N LYS A 44 -12.54 12.92 -4.18
CA LYS A 44 -11.86 13.92 -3.34
C LYS A 44 -10.35 13.64 -3.24
N ILE A 45 -9.98 12.37 -3.07
CA ILE A 45 -8.58 11.92 -3.03
C ILE A 45 -7.91 12.25 -4.36
N SER A 46 -8.52 11.85 -5.48
CA SER A 46 -8.00 12.13 -6.82
C SER A 46 -7.85 13.63 -7.09
N GLN A 47 -8.84 14.45 -6.74
CA GLN A 47 -8.80 15.89 -6.97
C GLN A 47 -7.77 16.61 -6.08
N GLY A 48 -7.56 16.13 -4.86
CA GLY A 48 -6.62 16.72 -3.91
C GLY A 48 -5.16 16.40 -4.20
N LEU A 49 -4.86 15.40 -5.05
CA LEU A 49 -3.48 14.99 -5.31
C LEU A 49 -2.69 16.12 -5.98
N PRO A 50 -1.50 16.48 -5.46
CA PRO A 50 -0.60 17.38 -6.16
C PRO A 50 -0.17 16.81 -7.53
N PRO A 51 0.32 17.66 -8.46
CA PRO A 51 0.83 17.19 -9.75
C PRO A 51 1.89 16.10 -9.59
N ASN A 52 1.86 15.09 -10.47
CA ASN A 52 2.83 13.99 -10.53
C ASN A 52 2.87 13.06 -9.31
N LEU A 53 1.95 13.19 -8.35
CA LEU A 53 1.77 12.23 -7.28
C LEU A 53 0.67 11.23 -7.62
N VAL A 54 0.81 10.01 -7.12
CA VAL A 54 -0.21 8.98 -7.18
C VAL A 54 -0.40 8.34 -5.81
N MET A 55 -1.65 8.25 -5.36
CA MET A 55 -1.99 7.59 -4.10
C MET A 55 -2.19 6.09 -4.32
N ARG A 56 -1.83 5.28 -3.34
CA ARG A 56 -2.22 3.87 -3.27
C ARG A 56 -2.90 3.65 -1.93
N LEU A 57 -4.04 2.95 -1.94
CA LEU A 57 -4.81 2.63 -0.74
C LEU A 57 -4.88 1.12 -0.61
N PRO A 58 -5.01 0.58 0.62
CA PRO A 58 -5.09 -0.85 0.81
C PRO A 58 -6.38 -1.41 0.21
N SER A 59 -6.35 -2.68 -0.18
CA SER A 59 -7.54 -3.38 -0.69
C SER A 59 -8.48 -3.78 0.45
N GLN A 60 -7.97 -3.79 1.68
CA GLN A 60 -8.73 -4.09 2.87
C GLN A 60 -8.16 -3.33 4.08
N ILE A 61 -9.01 -2.65 4.84
CA ILE A 61 -8.67 -2.17 6.17
C ILE A 61 -8.78 -3.33 7.16
N ARG A 62 -7.73 -3.50 7.97
CA ARG A 62 -7.69 -4.51 9.02
C ARG A 62 -7.31 -3.84 10.32
N LEU A 63 -8.13 -4.02 11.34
CA LEU A 63 -7.91 -3.55 12.70
C LEU A 63 -8.14 -4.73 13.64
N SER A 64 -7.49 -4.75 14.79
CA SER A 64 -7.64 -5.82 15.77
C SER A 64 -8.71 -5.40 16.78
N GLY A 65 -9.89 -6.03 16.78
CA GLY A 65 -10.95 -5.69 17.74
C GLY A 65 -12.26 -6.50 17.58
N PRO A 66 -13.20 -6.43 18.54
CA PRO A 66 -14.44 -7.22 18.52
C PRO A 66 -15.51 -6.77 17.49
N GLY A 67 -15.13 -6.08 16.42
CA GLY A 67 -16.08 -5.46 15.48
C GLY A 67 -15.50 -5.23 14.09
N ASP A 68 -14.81 -6.21 13.52
CA ASP A 68 -13.94 -6.07 12.33
C ASP A 68 -14.56 -5.41 11.09
N ARG A 69 -15.89 -5.38 10.92
CA ARG A 69 -16.56 -4.71 9.79
C ARG A 69 -17.38 -3.51 10.24
N ASP A 70 -18.27 -3.71 11.20
CA ASP A 70 -19.17 -2.64 11.69
C ASP A 70 -18.38 -1.43 12.20
N PHE A 71 -17.26 -1.65 12.90
CA PHE A 71 -16.41 -0.56 13.37
C PHE A 71 -15.71 0.16 12.21
N ILE A 72 -15.32 -0.55 11.14
CA ILE A 72 -14.67 0.05 9.97
C ILE A 72 -15.66 0.95 9.24
N ASP A 73 -16.91 0.50 9.10
CA ASP A 73 -17.97 1.25 8.41
C ASP A 73 -18.35 2.55 9.15
N GLU A 74 -18.09 2.63 10.46
CA GLU A 74 -18.27 3.83 11.28
C GLU A 74 -17.09 4.81 11.21
N LEU A 75 -15.96 4.43 10.60
CA LEU A 75 -14.78 5.30 10.52
C LEU A 75 -14.99 6.46 9.54
N ILE A 76 -14.53 7.62 9.95
CA ILE A 76 -14.58 8.85 9.16
C ILE A 76 -13.27 8.99 8.39
N VAL A 77 -13.35 9.10 7.06
CA VAL A 77 -12.21 9.33 6.17
C VAL A 77 -11.99 10.83 5.97
N LYS A 78 -10.80 11.33 6.32
CA LYS A 78 -10.38 12.72 6.07
C LYS A 78 -9.18 12.76 5.13
N VAL A 79 -9.19 13.69 4.18
CA VAL A 79 -8.17 13.86 3.14
C VAL A 79 -7.46 15.19 3.35
N PHE A 80 -6.14 15.14 3.49
CA PHE A 80 -5.27 16.28 3.77
C PHE A 80 -4.21 16.42 2.66
N PRO A 81 -4.48 17.21 1.60
CA PRO A 81 -3.49 17.52 0.59
C PRO A 81 -2.49 18.55 1.10
N SER A 82 -1.23 18.45 0.65
CA SER A 82 -0.17 19.42 0.91
C SER A 82 0.50 19.80 -0.40
N GLN A 83 0.72 21.10 -0.62
CA GLN A 83 1.41 21.61 -1.82
C GLN A 83 2.89 21.95 -1.57
N SER A 84 3.29 22.13 -0.31
CA SER A 84 4.66 22.51 0.07
C SER A 84 5.05 21.88 1.41
N PRO A 85 5.74 20.72 1.43
CA PRO A 85 6.12 19.92 0.26
C PRO A 85 4.90 19.21 -0.38
N PRO A 86 4.95 18.86 -1.68
CA PRO A 86 3.90 18.09 -2.35
C PRO A 86 3.69 16.72 -1.68
N GLY A 87 2.47 16.51 -1.17
CA GLY A 87 2.09 15.28 -0.50
C GLY A 87 0.58 15.16 -0.31
N MET A 88 0.13 14.00 0.11
CA MET A 88 -1.25 13.74 0.50
C MET A 88 -1.31 12.75 1.64
N THR A 89 -2.15 13.03 2.63
CA THR A 89 -2.49 12.08 3.70
C THR A 89 -3.99 11.78 3.68
N VAL A 90 -4.34 10.51 3.78
CA VAL A 90 -5.70 10.01 4.04
C VAL A 90 -5.71 9.43 5.44
N GLY A 91 -6.48 10.01 6.35
CA GLY A 91 -6.60 9.55 7.74
C GLY A 91 -7.96 8.92 8.02
N LEU A 92 -7.97 7.94 8.93
CA LEU A 92 -9.16 7.28 9.47
C LEU A 92 -9.39 7.73 10.91
N PHE A 93 -10.61 8.17 11.21
CA PHE A 93 -10.96 8.77 12.50
C PHE A 93 -12.22 8.13 13.10
N THR A 94 -12.29 8.06 14.43
CA THR A 94 -13.52 7.66 15.15
C THR A 94 -14.45 8.83 15.48
N CYS A 95 -14.06 10.07 15.19
CA CYS A 95 -14.89 11.23 15.51
C CYS A 95 -14.66 12.41 14.56
N ASP A 96 -15.69 13.25 14.41
CA ASP A 96 -15.62 14.45 13.60
C ASP A 96 -14.93 15.62 14.30
N ILE A 97 -15.07 15.71 15.63
CA ILE A 97 -14.75 16.90 16.43
C ILE A 97 -13.40 16.74 17.14
N SER A 98 -12.44 17.59 16.78
CA SER A 98 -11.20 17.86 17.54
C SER A 98 -11.57 18.49 18.89
N PRO A 99 -11.06 18.01 20.05
CA PRO A 99 -9.62 18.04 20.33
C PRO A 99 -8.99 16.72 20.84
N GLN A 100 -9.72 15.61 20.88
CA GLN A 100 -9.14 14.33 21.34
C GLN A 100 -8.51 13.53 20.18
N PRO A 101 -7.51 12.67 20.43
CA PRO A 101 -6.86 11.89 19.38
C PRO A 101 -7.79 10.77 18.89
N CYS A 102 -8.69 11.10 17.97
CA CYS A 102 -9.58 10.15 17.27
C CYS A 102 -8.92 9.49 16.06
N LEU A 103 -7.67 9.87 15.72
CA LEU A 103 -6.94 9.25 14.62
C LEU A 103 -6.64 7.78 14.96
N ILE A 104 -7.14 6.87 14.13
CA ILE A 104 -6.87 5.43 14.20
C ILE A 104 -5.65 5.05 13.39
N GLY A 105 -5.53 5.65 12.20
CA GLY A 105 -4.42 5.44 11.31
C GLY A 105 -4.47 6.33 10.08
N SER A 106 -3.43 6.24 9.28
CA SER A 106 -3.26 7.07 8.09
C SER A 106 -2.43 6.38 7.02
N PHE A 107 -2.65 6.86 5.80
CA PHE A 107 -1.94 6.51 4.59
C PHE A 107 -1.41 7.81 4.00
N SER A 108 -0.12 7.89 3.70
CA SER A 108 0.44 9.06 3.04
C SER A 108 1.26 8.69 1.81
N VAL A 109 1.33 9.66 0.90
CA VAL A 109 2.28 9.68 -0.20
C VAL A 109 2.91 11.07 -0.27
N ASP A 110 4.23 11.09 -0.40
CA ASP A 110 5.04 12.30 -0.50
C ASP A 110 6.00 12.19 -1.69
N SER A 111 6.39 13.34 -2.25
CA SER A 111 7.47 13.36 -3.23
C SER A 111 8.77 12.85 -2.60
N LYS A 112 9.57 12.08 -3.34
CA LYS A 112 10.94 11.71 -2.89
C LYS A 112 11.83 12.93 -2.64
N ASP A 113 11.52 14.08 -3.24
CA ASP A 113 12.29 15.31 -3.08
C ASP A 113 11.87 16.08 -1.81
N SER A 114 10.86 15.61 -1.09
CA SER A 114 10.47 16.14 0.22
C SER A 114 11.54 15.80 1.27
N GLU A 115 12.20 16.82 1.81
CA GLU A 115 13.22 16.66 2.84
C GLU A 115 12.68 15.92 4.07
N SER A 116 11.44 16.24 4.49
CA SER A 116 10.80 15.57 5.64
C SER A 116 10.53 14.09 5.37
N ALA A 117 10.05 13.74 4.17
CA ALA A 117 9.79 12.36 3.81
C ALA A 117 11.09 11.53 3.74
N GLN A 118 12.15 12.13 3.19
CA GLN A 118 13.48 11.49 3.13
C GLN A 118 14.08 11.29 4.52
N MET A 119 13.91 12.27 5.41
CA MET A 119 14.37 12.17 6.79
C MET A 119 13.65 11.02 7.52
N GLU A 120 12.33 10.92 7.38
CA GLU A 120 11.55 9.85 8.01
C GLU A 120 11.89 8.47 7.41
N LEU A 121 12.11 8.38 6.10
CA LEU A 121 12.56 7.15 5.43
C LEU A 121 13.93 6.71 5.96
N LYS A 122 14.91 7.62 6.04
CA LYS A 122 16.25 7.32 6.57
C LYS A 122 16.19 6.86 8.03
N LYS A 123 15.35 7.49 8.84
CA LYS A 123 15.13 7.09 10.23
C LYS A 123 14.60 5.66 10.33
N HIS A 124 13.61 5.28 9.50
CA HIS A 124 13.11 3.90 9.47
C HIS A 124 14.17 2.92 8.98
N GLN A 125 14.94 3.28 7.94
CA GLN A 125 16.04 2.46 7.42
C GLN A 125 17.12 2.20 8.47
N ALA A 126 17.44 3.19 9.30
CA ALA A 126 18.44 3.06 10.36
C ALA A 126 17.94 2.21 11.55
N ALA A 127 16.63 2.20 11.80
CA ALA A 127 16.05 1.57 12.99
C ALA A 127 15.41 0.19 12.73
N ALA A 128 15.18 -0.20 11.49
CA ALA A 128 14.45 -1.42 11.15
C ALA A 128 15.13 -2.24 10.05
N ALA A 129 15.02 -3.57 10.15
CA ALA A 129 15.40 -4.47 9.08
C ALA A 129 14.46 -4.30 7.87
N PRO A 130 14.96 -4.43 6.63
CA PRO A 130 14.14 -4.34 5.44
C PRO A 130 13.13 -5.50 5.37
N ILE A 131 11.89 -5.20 4.98
CA ILE A 131 10.85 -6.17 4.68
C ILE A 131 10.54 -6.16 3.17
N LYS A 132 10.33 -7.33 2.57
CA LYS A 132 9.91 -7.43 1.17
C LYS A 132 8.41 -7.15 1.07
N LEU A 133 8.01 -6.09 0.36
CA LEU A 133 6.60 -5.75 0.13
C LEU A 133 6.11 -6.19 -1.25
N ALA A 134 6.98 -6.15 -2.26
CA ALA A 134 6.75 -6.72 -3.58
C ALA A 134 8.09 -7.00 -4.26
N GLU A 135 8.06 -7.48 -5.50
CA GLU A 135 9.29 -7.62 -6.29
C GLU A 135 9.92 -6.24 -6.51
N GLY A 136 11.19 -6.09 -6.11
CA GLY A 136 11.91 -4.81 -6.17
C GLY A 136 11.48 -3.74 -5.15
N VAL A 137 10.46 -3.95 -4.32
CA VAL A 137 9.98 -2.97 -3.33
C VAL A 137 10.28 -3.44 -1.91
N ARG A 138 11.09 -2.65 -1.20
CA ARG A 138 11.46 -2.88 0.20
C ARG A 138 10.83 -1.82 1.09
N GLY A 139 10.19 -2.26 2.16
CA GLY A 139 9.69 -1.38 3.23
C GLY A 139 10.50 -1.54 4.51
N TYR A 140 10.18 -0.69 5.48
CA TYR A 140 10.83 -0.65 6.79
C TYR A 140 9.74 -0.44 7.85
N PHE A 141 9.58 -1.43 8.73
CA PHE A 141 8.59 -1.37 9.81
C PHE A 141 9.21 -0.81 11.09
N LEU A 142 8.69 0.31 11.59
CA LEU A 142 9.14 0.95 12.81
C LEU A 142 8.07 0.79 13.91
N PRO A 143 8.34 0.04 15.00
CA PRO A 143 7.41 -0.07 16.11
C PRO A 143 7.39 1.23 16.92
N GLY A 144 6.22 1.85 17.04
CA GLY A 144 6.03 3.07 17.82
C GLY A 144 6.55 3.01 19.25
N PRO A 145 6.27 1.94 20.03
CA PRO A 145 6.74 1.81 21.41
C PRO A 145 8.26 1.74 21.56
N SER A 146 8.99 1.45 20.48
CA SER A 146 10.46 1.41 20.47
C SER A 146 11.09 2.78 20.21
N LEU A 147 10.30 3.80 19.88
CA LEU A 147 10.77 5.17 19.66
C LEU A 147 11.10 5.89 20.98
N LYS A 148 11.90 6.94 20.87
CA LYS A 148 12.22 7.86 21.98
C LYS A 148 11.93 9.31 21.53
N PRO A 149 10.83 9.95 22.00
CA PRO A 149 9.81 9.40 22.90
C PRO A 149 8.98 8.29 22.25
N ALA A 150 8.39 7.42 23.08
CA ALA A 150 7.54 6.34 22.61
C ALA A 150 6.31 6.90 21.87
N SER A 151 5.97 6.29 20.74
CA SER A 151 4.77 6.62 19.96
C SER A 151 3.71 5.55 20.15
N ARG A 152 2.44 5.97 20.21
CA ARG A 152 1.29 5.05 20.16
C ARG A 152 1.07 4.45 18.76
N PHE A 153 1.68 5.04 17.73
CA PHE A 153 1.60 4.61 16.34
C PHE A 153 2.87 3.89 15.88
N SER A 154 2.70 2.76 15.23
CA SER A 154 3.73 2.08 14.44
C SER A 154 3.51 2.38 12.96
N SER A 155 4.57 2.30 12.16
CA SER A 155 4.51 2.62 10.74
C SER A 155 5.32 1.68 9.85
N VAL A 156 4.88 1.55 8.60
CA VAL A 156 5.70 1.03 7.50
C VAL A 156 5.91 2.16 6.51
N ILE A 157 7.17 2.38 6.14
CA ILE A 157 7.54 3.32 5.10
C ILE A 157 8.30 2.62 3.99
N TRP A 158 8.10 3.04 2.75
CA TRP A 158 8.85 2.54 1.59
C TRP A 158 8.94 3.60 0.49
N GLU A 159 9.84 3.36 -0.46
CA GLU A 159 9.94 4.13 -1.69
C GLU A 159 9.49 3.28 -2.87
N GLN A 160 8.68 3.85 -3.77
CA GLN A 160 8.24 3.21 -5.01
C GLN A 160 7.98 4.28 -6.08
N ASN A 161 8.51 4.09 -7.30
CA ASN A 161 8.32 5.00 -8.44
C ASN A 161 8.67 6.47 -8.13
N GLY A 162 9.69 6.71 -7.31
CA GLY A 162 10.11 8.05 -6.92
C GLY A 162 9.16 8.77 -5.96
N LEU A 163 8.32 8.03 -5.25
CA LEU A 163 7.43 8.52 -4.20
C LEU A 163 7.72 7.77 -2.90
N VAL A 164 7.54 8.45 -1.77
CA VAL A 164 7.66 7.87 -0.43
C VAL A 164 6.26 7.63 0.10
N TYR A 165 5.96 6.41 0.50
CA TYR A 165 4.66 6.00 1.01
C TYR A 165 4.78 5.60 2.47
N THR A 166 3.79 5.99 3.28
CA THR A 166 3.73 5.62 4.69
C THR A 166 2.35 5.07 5.05
N VAL A 167 2.34 4.00 5.83
CA VAL A 167 1.15 3.49 6.55
C VAL A 167 1.43 3.59 8.03
N SER A 168 0.52 4.19 8.80
CA SER A 168 0.70 4.38 10.24
C SER A 168 -0.59 4.08 10.99
N PHE A 169 -0.56 3.17 11.96
CA PHE A 169 -1.70 2.76 12.80
C PHE A 169 -1.23 2.51 14.23
N PHE A 170 -2.16 2.29 15.16
CA PHE A 170 -1.80 1.95 16.54
C PHE A 170 -0.84 0.76 16.63
N SER A 171 0.03 0.80 17.63
CA SER A 171 1.14 -0.14 17.76
C SER A 171 0.74 -1.61 17.91
N GLY A 172 -0.48 -1.89 18.36
CA GLY A 172 -1.07 -3.24 18.39
C GLY A 172 -1.34 -3.84 17.00
N GLU A 173 -1.35 -3.02 15.95
CA GLU A 173 -1.75 -3.43 14.59
C GLU A 173 -0.61 -3.94 13.71
N ARG A 174 0.50 -4.44 14.30
CA ARG A 174 1.71 -4.80 13.52
C ARG A 174 1.41 -5.63 12.27
N GLN A 175 0.72 -6.77 12.42
CA GLN A 175 0.45 -7.65 11.28
C GLN A 175 -0.50 -7.00 10.27
N ASN A 176 -1.46 -6.22 10.76
CA ASN A 176 -2.44 -5.52 9.91
C ASN A 176 -1.77 -4.40 9.10
N ILE A 177 -0.87 -3.63 9.69
CA ILE A 177 -0.07 -2.61 8.99
C ILE A 177 0.75 -3.27 7.86
N LEU A 178 1.41 -4.40 8.14
CA LEU A 178 2.21 -5.11 7.13
C LEU A 178 1.35 -5.62 5.97
N ASN A 179 0.17 -6.18 6.28
CA ASN A 179 -0.79 -6.64 5.27
C ASN A 179 -1.31 -5.47 4.42
N MET A 180 -1.65 -4.34 5.06
CA MET A 180 -2.10 -3.13 4.36
C MET A 180 -1.00 -2.58 3.45
N ALA A 181 0.24 -2.44 3.94
CA ALA A 181 1.37 -2.00 3.14
C ALA A 181 1.64 -2.93 1.94
N TYR A 182 1.59 -4.26 2.16
CA TYR A 182 1.72 -5.24 1.08
C TYR A 182 0.63 -5.04 0.01
N SER A 183 -0.64 -4.88 0.41
CA SER A 183 -1.73 -4.64 -0.54
C SER A 183 -1.58 -3.32 -1.29
N MET A 184 -1.15 -2.25 -0.61
CA MET A 184 -0.96 -0.93 -1.21
C MET A 184 0.10 -0.95 -2.31
N VAL A 185 1.24 -1.60 -2.09
CA VAL A 185 2.32 -1.70 -3.08
C VAL A 185 1.83 -2.36 -4.38
N ASN A 186 0.89 -3.29 -4.28
CA ASN A 186 0.36 -4.08 -5.40
C ASN A 186 -0.93 -3.50 -6.01
N ASN A 187 -1.63 -2.61 -5.31
CA ASN A 187 -2.89 -2.02 -5.80
C ASN A 187 -2.67 -0.94 -6.87
N PRO A 188 -3.58 -0.79 -7.85
CA PRO A 188 -3.52 0.28 -8.85
C PRO A 188 -3.37 1.68 -8.23
N PRO A 189 -2.55 2.56 -8.84
CA PRO A 189 -2.43 3.94 -8.39
C PRO A 189 -3.69 4.75 -8.68
N ILE A 190 -4.13 5.54 -7.70
CA ILE A 190 -5.12 6.61 -7.85
C ILE A 190 -4.38 7.84 -8.37
N ASN A 191 -4.75 8.27 -9.56
CA ASN A 191 -4.13 9.42 -10.23
C ASN A 191 -4.96 10.69 -10.00
N ARG A 192 -4.33 11.85 -10.18
CA ARG A 192 -5.04 13.13 -10.23
C ARG A 192 -5.95 13.19 -11.46
N VAL A 193 -7.24 13.45 -11.26
CA VAL A 193 -8.15 13.78 -12.36
C VAL A 193 -8.01 15.27 -12.67
N VAL A 194 -7.46 15.57 -13.84
CA VAL A 194 -7.48 16.91 -14.41
C VAL A 194 -8.74 17.00 -15.28
N THR A 195 -9.81 17.59 -14.76
CA THR A 195 -10.97 17.92 -15.58
C THR A 195 -10.53 18.96 -16.60
N ARG A 196 -10.26 18.54 -17.84
CA ARG A 196 -10.09 19.47 -18.95
C ARG A 196 -11.47 20.08 -19.21
N GLN A 197 -11.71 21.28 -18.67
CA GLN A 197 -12.84 22.09 -19.14
C GLN A 197 -12.55 22.44 -20.61
N THR A 198 -13.17 21.71 -21.52
CA THR A 198 -13.24 22.08 -22.92
C THR A 198 -14.06 23.36 -22.97
N MET A 199 -13.39 24.52 -23.04
CA MET A 199 -14.06 25.77 -23.34
C MET A 199 -14.59 25.66 -24.77
N ALA A 200 -15.89 25.41 -24.91
CA ALA A 200 -16.60 25.64 -26.16
C ALA A 200 -16.50 27.15 -26.44
N ARG A 201 -15.85 27.49 -27.56
CA ARG A 201 -15.84 28.84 -28.14
C ARG A 201 -17.03 29.02 -29.05
#